data_AF-A0A7G6U8F2-F1
#
_entry.id   AF-A0A7G6U8F2-F1
#
_cell.length_a   1.000
_cell.length_b   1.000
_cell.length_c   1.000
_cell.angle_alpha   90.00
_cell.angle_beta   90.00
_cell.angle_gamma   90.00
#
_symmetry.space_group_name_H-M   'P 1'
#
loop_
_entity.id
_entity.type
_entity.pdbx_description
1 polymer ?
#
loop_
_entity_poly.entity_id
_entity_poly.type
_entity_poly.pdbx_seq_one_letter_code
_entity_poly.pdbx_strand_id
1 'polypeptide(L)'
;MSIAGNTYVTFMQITGSYNFGANTSVSVSHDDGASFYLTNGENPQSGTTNNHPLQILSTKFTSPQETTVVTNTFSVSGQQNYLLDYVAGNGSPSVLIMTAAVPEPSTWALMIAGFAGIGLMAYRRRIKATPQLA
;
A
#
# COMPACT_ATOMS: atom_id res chain seq x y z
N MET A 1 3.25 14.05 18.33
CA MET A 1 3.37 15.01 17.22
C MET A 1 4.39 16.03 17.68
N SER A 2 5.61 16.02 17.14
CA SER A 2 6.75 16.78 17.68
C SER A 2 6.53 18.28 17.51
N ILE A 3 6.52 18.97 18.63
CA ILE A 3 6.38 20.43 18.76
C ILE A 3 7.71 21.06 19.23
N ALA A 4 8.73 20.23 19.51
CA ALA A 4 9.96 20.72 20.12
C ALA A 4 10.82 21.47 19.09
N GLY A 5 10.72 22.81 19.11
CA GLY A 5 11.57 23.72 18.33
C GLY A 5 10.90 24.36 17.11
N ASN A 6 9.70 23.92 16.71
CA ASN A 6 9.00 24.45 15.53
C ASN A 6 7.88 25.41 15.93
N THR A 7 7.95 26.65 15.45
CA THR A 7 6.91 27.68 15.70
C THR A 7 5.60 27.40 14.95
N TYR A 8 5.69 26.66 13.84
CA TYR A 8 4.57 26.29 13.00
C TYR A 8 4.66 24.82 12.61
N VAL A 9 3.49 24.17 12.54
CA VAL A 9 3.34 22.80 12.09
C VAL A 9 2.28 22.74 11.00
N THR A 10 2.47 21.85 10.04
CA THR A 10 1.47 21.50 9.04
C THR A 10 0.89 20.15 9.40
N PHE A 11 -0.44 20.06 9.46
CA PHE A 11 -1.16 18.80 9.63
C PHE A 11 -1.84 18.43 8.31
N MET A 12 -1.65 17.18 7.89
CA MET A 12 -2.33 16.59 6.75
C MET A 12 -2.95 15.27 7.17
N GLN A 13 -4.18 15.05 6.75
CA GLN A 13 -4.86 13.77 6.88
C GLN A 13 -5.22 13.26 5.50
N ILE A 14 -4.82 12.03 5.23
CA ILE A 14 -5.11 11.32 3.98
C ILE A 14 -6.01 10.14 4.32
N THR A 15 -7.16 10.04 3.68
CA THR A 15 -8.11 8.94 3.89
C THR A 15 -8.63 8.41 2.56
N GLY A 16 -9.08 7.17 2.57
CA GLY A 16 -9.78 6.57 1.44
C GLY A 16 -10.03 5.08 1.65
N SER A 17 -10.68 4.46 0.67
CA SER A 17 -10.87 3.02 0.57
C SER A 17 -9.99 2.42 -0.54
N TYR A 18 -9.39 1.27 -0.27
CA TYR A 18 -8.63 0.52 -1.27
C TYR A 18 -8.79 -1.00 -1.08
N ASN A 19 -8.84 -1.74 -2.19
CA ASN A 19 -8.87 -3.19 -2.18
C ASN A 19 -7.46 -3.77 -2.31
N PHE A 20 -6.86 -4.10 -1.17
CA PHE A 20 -5.54 -4.71 -1.12
C PHE A 20 -5.62 -6.18 -1.56
N GLY A 21 -4.68 -6.61 -2.41
CA GLY A 21 -4.46 -8.03 -2.68
C GLY A 21 -4.08 -8.78 -1.40
N ALA A 22 -4.11 -10.11 -1.45
CA ALA A 22 -3.75 -10.93 -0.29
C ALA A 22 -2.30 -10.63 0.17
N ASN A 23 -2.14 -10.33 1.45
CA ASN A 23 -0.87 -10.01 2.11
C ASN A 23 -0.06 -8.92 1.40
N THR A 24 -0.74 -7.88 0.90
CA THR A 24 -0.05 -6.74 0.28
C THR A 24 0.81 -6.02 1.32
N SER A 25 2.11 -5.92 1.07
CA SER A 25 3.02 -5.10 1.86
C SER A 25 2.82 -3.63 1.53
N VAL A 26 2.54 -2.81 2.53
CA VAL A 26 2.42 -1.36 2.42
C VAL A 26 3.54 -0.74 3.22
N SER A 27 4.25 0.21 2.62
CA SER A 27 5.33 0.96 3.23
C SER A 27 4.97 2.43 3.28
N VAL A 28 5.11 3.04 4.46
CA VAL A 28 5.01 4.48 4.65
C VAL A 28 6.37 5.00 5.10
N SER A 29 7.01 5.79 4.26
CA SER A 29 8.25 6.51 4.55
C SER A 29 7.93 7.94 4.95
N HIS A 30 8.45 8.37 6.08
CA HIS A 30 8.24 9.72 6.60
C HIS A 30 9.43 10.17 7.44
N ASP A 31 9.63 11.47 7.58
CA ASP A 31 10.73 12.07 8.37
C ASP A 31 10.27 12.82 9.62
N ASP A 32 8.96 13.05 9.77
CA ASP A 32 8.34 13.80 10.86
C ASP A 32 7.34 12.92 11.66
N GLY A 33 6.25 13.50 12.17
CA GLY A 33 5.21 12.74 12.85
C GLY A 33 4.28 12.06 11.83
N ALA A 34 4.13 10.74 11.88
CA ALA A 34 3.17 10.03 11.04
C ALA A 34 2.51 8.87 11.77
N SER A 35 1.24 8.64 11.49
CA SER A 35 0.49 7.49 11.99
C SER A 35 -0.44 6.93 10.93
N PHE A 36 -0.52 5.60 10.84
CA PHE A 36 -1.41 4.93 9.90
C PHE A 36 -2.37 3.99 10.60
N TYR A 37 -3.63 4.07 10.20
CA TYR A 37 -4.75 3.33 10.78
C TYR A 37 -5.61 2.70 9.68
N LEU A 38 -6.21 1.54 9.99
CA LEU A 38 -7.37 1.01 9.29
C LEU A 38 -8.63 1.42 10.06
N THR A 39 -9.67 1.80 9.34
CA THR A 39 -10.89 2.40 9.90
C THR A 39 -12.16 1.69 9.44
N ASN A 40 -13.28 1.90 10.15
CA ASN A 40 -14.57 1.28 9.79
C ASN A 40 -15.20 1.89 8.52
N GLY A 41 -14.70 3.05 8.10
CA GLY A 41 -15.27 3.92 7.09
C GLY A 41 -14.24 4.96 6.66
N GLU A 42 -14.54 5.68 5.60
CA GLU A 42 -13.79 6.88 5.22
C GLU A 42 -14.16 8.05 6.13
N ASN A 43 -13.23 8.99 6.37
CA ASN A 43 -13.58 10.18 7.15
C ASN A 43 -14.70 10.92 6.42
N PRO A 44 -15.87 11.22 7.05
CA PRO A 44 -16.86 12.06 6.41
C PRO A 44 -16.17 13.34 5.94
N GLN A 45 -16.14 13.53 4.62
CA GLN A 45 -15.64 14.75 4.00
C GLN A 45 -16.31 15.91 4.72
N SER A 46 -15.50 16.83 5.28
CA SER A 46 -15.94 17.96 6.08
C SER A 46 -17.19 18.60 5.45
N GLY A 47 -18.38 18.32 6.02
CA GLY A 47 -19.66 18.75 5.46
C GLY A 47 -20.80 17.73 5.40
N THR A 48 -20.59 16.43 5.65
CA THR A 48 -21.71 15.46 5.72
C THR A 48 -22.17 15.23 7.16
N THR A 49 -23.45 15.50 7.45
CA THR A 49 -24.01 15.55 8.81
C THR A 49 -24.38 14.18 9.40
N ASN A 50 -24.09 13.08 8.70
CA ASN A 50 -24.42 11.73 9.17
C ASN A 50 -23.21 11.15 9.90
N ASN A 51 -22.89 11.75 11.05
CA ASN A 51 -21.78 11.39 11.92
C ASN A 51 -22.01 10.00 12.57
N HIS A 52 -21.55 8.94 11.93
CA HIS A 52 -20.96 7.84 12.71
C HIS A 52 -19.48 8.21 12.97
N PRO A 53 -18.97 8.15 14.21
CA PRO A 53 -17.58 8.45 14.46
C PRO A 53 -16.71 7.45 13.69
N LEU A 54 -15.70 7.96 13.00
CA LEU A 54 -14.63 7.12 12.49
C LEU A 54 -14.04 6.30 13.64
N GLN A 55 -14.06 4.97 13.51
CA GLN A 55 -13.44 4.07 14.47
C GLN A 55 -12.14 3.53 13.91
N ILE A 56 -11.07 3.57 14.71
CA ILE A 56 -9.80 2.89 14.42
C ILE A 56 -10.00 1.40 14.69
N LEU A 57 -9.88 0.57 13.66
CA LEU A 57 -9.92 -0.90 13.76
C LEU A 57 -8.53 -1.47 14.04
N SER A 58 -7.51 -0.89 13.43
CA SER A 58 -6.15 -1.38 13.54
C SER A 58 -5.17 -0.22 13.39
N THR A 59 -4.35 0.00 14.41
CA THR A 59 -3.18 0.88 14.30
C THR A 59 -2.03 0.08 13.69
N LYS A 60 -1.51 0.52 12.55
CA LYS A 60 -0.37 -0.13 11.89
C LYS A 60 0.95 0.42 12.41
N PHE A 61 1.04 1.74 12.58
CA PHE A 61 2.13 2.38 13.30
C PHE A 61 1.71 3.77 13.78
N THR A 62 2.45 4.27 14.76
CA THR A 62 2.40 5.66 15.21
C THR A 62 3.84 6.07 15.55
N SER A 63 4.40 7.02 14.81
CA SER A 63 5.62 7.70 15.23
C SER A 63 5.33 9.18 15.42
N PRO A 64 5.28 9.66 16.67
CA PRO A 64 4.89 11.03 16.95
C PRO A 64 6.00 12.05 16.72
N GLN A 65 7.28 11.68 16.59
CA GLN A 65 8.41 12.62 16.70
C GLN A 65 9.70 12.24 15.94
N GLU A 66 9.66 11.97 14.64
CA GLU A 66 10.90 11.78 13.87
C GLU A 66 11.51 13.11 13.39
N THR A 67 12.82 13.08 13.10
CA THR A 67 13.56 14.14 12.36
C THR A 67 14.47 13.54 11.29
N THR A 68 14.36 12.23 11.06
CA THR A 68 15.12 11.43 10.09
C THR A 68 14.15 10.50 9.41
N VAL A 69 14.37 10.20 8.13
CA VAL A 69 13.48 9.33 7.36
C VAL A 69 13.42 7.93 8.00
N VAL A 70 12.23 7.52 8.39
CA VAL A 70 11.89 6.18 8.84
C VAL A 70 10.90 5.57 7.85
N THR A 71 11.03 4.27 7.60
CA THR A 71 10.06 3.51 6.78
C THR A 71 9.38 2.45 7.63
N ASN A 72 8.06 2.54 7.74
CA ASN A 72 7.23 1.55 8.41
C ASN A 72 6.56 0.66 7.36
N THR A 73 6.79 -0.65 7.45
CA THR A 73 6.19 -1.63 6.53
C THR A 73 5.26 -2.57 7.29
N PHE A 74 4.06 -2.79 6.76
CA PHE A 74 3.04 -3.67 7.32
C PHE A 74 2.24 -4.37 6.23
N SER A 75 1.59 -5.48 6.57
CA SER A 75 0.77 -6.25 5.62
C SER A 75 -0.72 -5.95 5.78
N VAL A 76 -1.42 -5.85 4.66
CA VAL A 76 -2.87 -5.59 4.58
C VAL A 76 -3.49 -6.47 3.51
N SER A 77 -4.76 -6.87 3.70
CA SER A 77 -5.51 -7.67 2.73
C SER A 77 -6.95 -7.21 2.64
N GLY A 78 -7.55 -7.40 1.47
CA GLY A 78 -8.97 -7.13 1.21
C GLY A 78 -9.30 -5.64 1.11
N GLN A 79 -10.60 -5.35 1.02
CA GLN A 79 -11.11 -3.99 1.01
C GLN A 79 -10.96 -3.37 2.41
N GLN A 80 -10.23 -2.26 2.48
CA GLN A 80 -9.96 -1.55 3.72
C GLN A 80 -10.16 -0.05 3.53
N ASN A 81 -10.71 0.59 4.56
CA ASN A 81 -10.64 2.03 4.70
C ASN A 81 -9.41 2.37 5.54
N TYR A 82 -8.72 3.43 5.16
CA TYR A 82 -7.49 3.84 5.82
C TYR A 82 -7.49 5.33 6.14
N LEU A 83 -6.62 5.66 7.09
CA LEU A 83 -6.35 7.00 7.56
C LEU A 83 -4.85 7.12 7.84
N LEU A 84 -4.21 8.09 7.21
CA LEU A 84 -2.81 8.45 7.41
C LEU A 84 -2.78 9.89 7.91
N ASP A 85 -2.42 10.05 9.19
CA ASP A 85 -2.16 11.34 9.78
C ASP A 85 -0.68 11.65 9.64
N TYR A 86 -0.37 12.86 9.18
CA TYR A 86 0.97 13.36 9.06
C TYR A 86 1.07 14.77 9.64
N VAL A 87 2.11 15.01 10.43
CA VAL A 87 2.45 16.30 10.99
C VAL A 87 3.90 16.58 10.71
N ALA A 88 4.15 17.68 9.99
CA ALA A 88 5.47 18.19 9.71
C ALA A 88 5.72 19.51 10.43
N GLY A 89 6.94 19.72 10.91
CA GLY A 89 7.41 21.03 11.31
C GLY A 89 7.75 21.89 10.09
N ASN A 90 7.53 23.21 10.14
CA ASN A 90 7.98 24.09 9.07
C ASN A 90 9.53 24.15 9.06
N GLY A 91 10.15 23.62 8.01
CA GLY A 91 11.61 23.51 7.88
C GLY A 91 12.05 23.05 6.48
N SER A 92 13.02 22.13 6.42
CA SER A 92 13.41 21.45 5.17
C SER A 92 12.22 20.75 4.51
N PRO A 93 12.26 20.47 3.19
CA PRO A 93 11.19 19.73 2.53
C PRO A 93 10.94 18.38 3.22
N SER A 94 9.70 18.18 3.67
CA SER A 94 9.32 16.99 4.42
C SER A 94 9.05 15.80 3.51
N VAL A 95 9.31 14.59 4.01
CA VAL A 95 9.09 13.32 3.31
C VAL A 95 7.79 12.69 3.80
N LEU A 96 6.88 12.42 2.86
CA LEU A 96 5.74 11.53 3.10
C LEU A 96 5.46 10.72 1.83
N ILE A 97 5.76 9.43 1.87
CA ILE A 97 5.60 8.53 0.74
C ILE A 97 4.89 7.26 1.20
N MET A 98 3.75 6.94 0.59
CA MET A 98 3.07 5.66 0.79
C MET A 98 3.14 4.83 -0.48
N THR A 99 3.68 3.62 -0.39
CA THR A 99 3.75 2.66 -1.50
C THR A 99 3.15 1.32 -1.08
N ALA A 100 2.47 0.67 -2.02
CA ALA A 100 2.06 -0.72 -1.87
C ALA A 100 2.91 -1.58 -2.83
N ALA A 101 3.32 -2.76 -2.38
CA ALA A 101 4.03 -3.72 -3.21
C ALA A 101 3.13 -4.13 -4.37
N VAL A 102 3.58 -3.82 -5.59
CA VAL A 102 2.97 -4.33 -6.82
C VAL A 102 3.67 -5.66 -7.15
N PRO A 103 2.96 -6.69 -7.64
CA PRO A 103 3.59 -7.92 -8.10
C PRO A 103 4.70 -7.59 -9.11
N GLU A 104 5.91 -8.07 -8.85
CA GLU A 104 7.08 -7.72 -9.65
C GLU A 104 6.85 -8.05 -11.13
N PRO A 105 7.34 -7.23 -12.09
CA PRO A 105 7.26 -7.56 -13.51
C PRO A 105 7.83 -8.94 -13.85
N SER A 106 8.81 -9.41 -13.08
CA SER A 106 9.38 -10.77 -13.15
C SER A 106 8.32 -11.86 -12.90
N THR A 107 7.36 -11.63 -12.01
CA THR A 107 6.27 -12.56 -11.70
C THR A 107 5.39 -12.77 -12.92
N TRP A 108 5.04 -11.68 -13.61
CA TRP A 108 4.29 -11.74 -14.88
C TRP A 108 5.09 -12.44 -15.97
N ALA A 109 6.37 -12.09 -16.10
CA ALA A 109 7.26 -12.69 -17.09
C ALA A 109 7.41 -14.20 -16.87
N LEU A 110 7.61 -14.64 -15.62
CA LEU A 110 7.76 -16.06 -15.27
C LEU A 110 6.45 -16.83 -15.46
N MET A 111 5.30 -16.24 -15.14
CA MET A 111 4.01 -16.86 -15.39
C MET A 111 3.78 -17.07 -16.90
N ILE A 112 4.02 -16.04 -17.71
CA ILE A 112 3.93 -16.10 -19.17
C ILE A 112 4.92 -17.12 -19.72
N ALA A 113 6.18 -17.10 -19.26
CA ALA A 113 7.20 -18.05 -19.69
C ALA A 113 6.84 -19.50 -19.33
N GLY A 114 6.29 -19.73 -18.13
CA GLY A 114 5.80 -21.04 -17.70
C GLY A 114 4.68 -21.57 -18.60
N PHE A 115 3.67 -20.74 -18.88
CA PHE A 115 2.58 -21.11 -19.79
C PHE A 115 3.06 -21.33 -21.23
N ALA A 116 3.95 -20.47 -21.72
CA ALA A 116 4.56 -20.63 -23.04
C ALA A 116 5.38 -21.93 -23.12
N GLY A 117 6.15 -22.26 -22.08
CA GLY A 117 6.93 -23.50 -22.00
C GLY A 117 6.05 -24.76 -22.07
N ILE A 118 4.93 -24.78 -21.34
CA ILE A 118 3.96 -25.88 -21.40
C ILE A 118 3.32 -25.97 -22.78
N GLY A 119 2.89 -24.83 -23.35
CA GLY A 119 2.29 -24.77 -24.69
C GLY A 119 3.23 -25.30 -25.78
N LEU A 120 4.50 -24.90 -25.74
CA LEU A 120 5.52 -25.39 -26.67
C LEU A 120 5.80 -26.88 -26.51
N MET A 121 5.85 -27.41 -25.29
CA MET A 121 6.03 -28.85 -25.06
C MET A 121 4.85 -29.67 -25.60
N ALA A 122 3.61 -29.20 -25.41
CA ALA A 122 2.43 -29.84 -25.98
C ALA A 122 2.41 -29.80 -27.51
N TYR A 123 2.80 -28.66 -28.10
CA TYR A 123 2.92 -28.49 -29.56
C TYR A 123 3.93 -29.48 -30.17
N ARG A 124 5.11 -29.64 -29.57
CA ARG A 124 6.15 -30.56 -30.05
C ARG A 124 5.71 -32.03 -30.00
N ARG A 125 4.89 -32.43 -29.01
CA ARG A 125 4.35 -33.80 -28.92
C ARG A 125 3.39 -34.13 -30.06
N ARG A 126 2.57 -33.17 -30.50
CA ARG A 126 1.60 -33.39 -31.59
C ARG A 126 2.27 -33.58 -32.96
N ILE A 127 3.39 -32.91 -33.22
CA ILE A 127 4.10 -33.03 -34.51
C ILE A 127 4.73 -34.42 -34.70
N LYS A 128 5.10 -35.13 -33.62
CA LYS A 128 5.61 -36.52 -33.72
C LYS A 128 4.51 -37.57 -33.88
N ALA A 129 3.25 -37.21 -33.65
CA ALA A 129 2.10 -38.07 -33.90
C ALA A 129 1.60 -37.88 -35.34
N THR A 130 2.47 -38.05 -36.34
CA THR A 130 2.03 -38.24 -37.72
C THR A 130 1.39 -39.63 -37.79
N PRO A 131 0.08 -39.76 -38.04
CA PRO A 131 -0.52 -41.06 -38.25
C PRO A 131 0.09 -41.64 -39.54
N GLN A 132 0.73 -42.79 -39.42
CA GLN A 132 1.23 -43.53 -40.57
C GLN A 132 0.00 -44.03 -41.33
N LEU A 133 -0.26 -43.45 -42.49
CA LEU A 133 -1.33 -43.88 -43.39
C LEU A 133 -0.95 -45.27 -43.94
N ALA A 134 -1.84 -46.24 -43.70
CA ALA A 134 -1.80 -47.60 -44.25
C ALA A 134 -2.39 -47.64 -45.67
#